data_AF-A0A9P7NA06-F1
#
_entry.id   AF-A0A9P7NA06-F1
#
_cell.length_a   1.000
_cell.length_b   1.000
_cell.length_c   1.000
_cell.angle_alpha   90.00
_cell.angle_beta   90.00
_cell.angle_gamma   90.00
#
_symmetry.space_group_name_H-M   'P 1'
#
loop_
_entity.id
_entity.type
_entity.pdbx_description
1 polymer ?
#
loop_
_entity_poly.entity_id
_entity_poly.type
_entity_poly.pdbx_seq_one_letter_code
_entity_poly.pdbx_strand_id
1 'polypeptide(L)'
;MATSTQKCVHQGCGKNFSDATDKCEYHPGPPVFHEGQKGWKCCKPRVLTFDEFMNIPGCTTGVHSTTDFPPPVEEKPREDDLTLTKKIEALNTNDEPARLPVQPAPAAPTSPAPASETEDDDPSLEIAHGATCRRRTCGQKYSKGSSRDEEKCVYHPGAPIFHEGSKGYLCCKRRVLEFDQFMKIEGCKTKDRHLFIGSGKKQDKGSAGVEVLTTVR
;
A
#
# COMPACT_ATOMS: atom_id res chain seq x y z
N MET A 1 -44.36 27.35 22.40
CA MET A 1 -43.78 26.10 22.94
C MET A 1 -42.49 25.84 22.18
N ALA A 2 -41.31 26.03 22.80
CA ALA A 2 -40.05 25.66 22.17
C ALA A 2 -39.89 24.14 22.31
N THR A 3 -40.09 23.40 21.22
CA THR A 3 -39.83 21.96 21.18
C THR A 3 -38.32 21.76 21.12
N SER A 4 -37.70 21.45 22.26
CA SER A 4 -36.28 21.15 22.34
C SER A 4 -35.98 19.85 21.60
N THR A 5 -35.47 19.95 20.37
CA THR A 5 -35.04 18.81 19.57
C THR A 5 -33.73 18.26 20.14
N GLN A 6 -33.75 17.03 20.64
CA GLN A 6 -32.57 16.36 21.18
C GLN A 6 -31.96 15.45 20.12
N LYS A 7 -30.63 15.34 20.06
CA LYS A 7 -29.96 14.44 19.12
C LYS A 7 -29.72 13.09 19.79
N CYS A 8 -30.11 12.02 19.11
CA CYS A 8 -29.88 10.67 19.57
C CYS A 8 -28.38 10.34 19.55
N VAL A 9 -27.89 9.79 20.67
CA VAL A 9 -26.47 9.42 20.84
C VAL A 9 -26.19 7.97 20.43
N HIS A 10 -27.21 7.21 20.04
CA HIS A 10 -27.00 5.85 19.56
C HIS A 10 -26.23 5.83 18.23
N GLN A 11 -25.25 4.92 18.16
CA GLN A 11 -24.39 4.72 17.00
C GLN A 11 -25.22 4.33 15.76
N GLY A 12 -25.11 5.10 14.68
CA GLY A 12 -25.90 4.90 13.46
C GLY A 12 -27.32 5.47 13.48
N CYS A 13 -27.78 6.04 14.61
CA CYS A 13 -29.04 6.77 14.64
C CYS A 13 -28.82 8.24 14.26
N GLY A 14 -28.17 9.03 15.12
CA GLY A 14 -27.85 10.44 14.88
C GLY A 14 -29.04 11.38 14.62
N LYS A 15 -30.28 10.88 14.70
CA LYS A 15 -31.51 11.63 14.41
C LYS A 15 -31.82 12.63 15.52
N ASN A 16 -32.36 13.79 15.14
CA ASN A 16 -32.96 14.73 16.07
C ASN A 16 -34.39 14.28 16.37
N PHE A 17 -34.68 13.96 17.62
CA PHE A 17 -35.99 13.53 18.09
C PHE A 17 -36.55 14.55 19.06
N SER A 18 -37.88 14.69 19.07
CA SER A 18 -38.60 15.50 20.07
C SER A 18 -39.29 14.62 21.12
N ASP A 19 -39.49 13.35 20.79
CA ASP A 19 -40.18 12.35 21.60
C ASP A 19 -39.28 11.13 21.76
N ALA A 20 -38.94 10.76 23.00
CA ALA A 20 -38.01 9.67 23.28
C ALA A 20 -38.57 8.29 22.91
N THR A 21 -39.88 8.17 22.78
CA THR A 21 -40.59 6.93 22.42
C THR A 21 -40.61 6.65 20.91
N ASP A 22 -40.09 7.55 20.08
CA ASP A 22 -39.96 7.32 18.64
C ASP A 22 -38.98 6.18 18.33
N LYS A 23 -39.19 5.50 17.19
CA LYS A 23 -38.45 4.30 16.80
C LYS A 23 -36.99 4.66 16.45
N CYS A 24 -36.09 4.37 17.37
CA CYS A 24 -34.65 4.52 17.18
C CYS A 24 -34.03 3.26 16.57
N GLU A 25 -33.46 3.37 15.37
CA GLU A 25 -32.71 2.28 14.73
C GLU A 25 -31.21 2.57 14.88
N TYR A 26 -30.48 1.66 15.51
CA TYR A 26 -29.07 1.86 15.85
C TYR A 26 -28.25 0.56 15.89
N HIS A 27 -26.94 0.72 16.00
CA HIS A 27 -25.96 -0.34 16.15
C HIS A 27 -25.49 -0.41 17.62
N PRO A 28 -25.76 -1.50 18.35
CA PRO A 28 -25.30 -1.65 19.73
C PRO A 28 -23.82 -2.05 19.83
N GLY A 29 -23.22 -2.56 18.75
CA GLY A 29 -21.82 -2.98 18.72
C GLY A 29 -20.88 -1.88 18.24
N PRO A 30 -19.58 -1.93 18.59
CA PRO A 30 -18.60 -0.95 18.13
C PRO A 30 -18.33 -1.05 16.61
N PRO A 31 -17.84 0.03 15.97
CA PRO A 31 -17.29 0.00 14.62
C PRO A 31 -16.10 -0.97 14.49
N VAL A 32 -15.94 -1.55 13.31
CA VAL A 32 -14.93 -2.55 12.98
C VAL A 32 -14.32 -2.22 11.63
N PHE A 33 -13.01 -2.09 11.62
CA PHE A 33 -12.24 -1.84 10.40
C PHE A 33 -11.23 -2.99 10.25
N HIS A 34 -11.47 -3.91 9.33
CA HIS A 34 -10.50 -4.97 8.98
C HIS A 34 -10.42 -5.12 7.47
N GLU A 35 -9.21 -5.37 6.96
CA GLU A 35 -8.98 -5.68 5.54
C GLU A 35 -9.54 -4.63 4.56
N GLY A 36 -9.55 -3.36 4.97
CA GLY A 36 -10.12 -2.26 4.17
C GLY A 36 -11.65 -2.19 4.17
N GLN A 37 -12.32 -3.10 4.87
CA GLN A 37 -13.77 -3.11 5.06
C GLN A 37 -14.16 -2.50 6.40
N LYS A 38 -15.17 -1.63 6.35
CA LYS A 38 -15.75 -0.91 7.49
C LYS A 38 -17.12 -1.48 7.78
N GLY A 39 -17.46 -1.68 9.05
CA GLY A 39 -18.77 -2.19 9.44
C GLY A 39 -18.95 -2.16 10.95
N TRP A 40 -20.04 -2.73 11.45
CA TRP A 40 -20.33 -2.78 12.89
C TRP A 40 -20.14 -4.20 13.42
N LYS A 41 -19.74 -4.39 14.68
CA LYS A 41 -19.63 -5.74 15.28
C LYS A 41 -20.99 -6.43 15.37
N CYS A 42 -22.06 -5.68 15.57
CA CYS A 42 -23.41 -6.19 15.78
C CYS A 42 -24.08 -6.73 14.52
N CYS A 43 -23.58 -6.40 13.32
CA CYS A 43 -24.18 -6.84 12.07
C CYS A 43 -23.13 -7.23 11.01
N LYS A 44 -23.55 -7.99 10.01
CA LYS A 44 -22.69 -8.47 8.91
C LYS A 44 -22.41 -7.45 7.79
N PRO A 45 -23.26 -6.44 7.49
CA PRO A 45 -22.96 -5.46 6.44
C PRO A 45 -21.59 -4.82 6.63
N ARG A 46 -20.77 -4.90 5.58
CA ARG A 46 -19.46 -4.29 5.49
C ARG A 46 -19.35 -3.56 4.17
N VAL A 47 -18.68 -2.42 4.23
CA VAL A 47 -18.59 -1.47 3.14
C VAL A 47 -17.13 -1.06 2.98
N LEU A 48 -16.71 -0.69 1.77
CA LEU A 48 -15.32 -0.27 1.54
C LEU A 48 -15.11 1.22 1.83
N THR A 49 -16.14 2.04 1.63
CA THR A 49 -16.06 3.49 1.76
C THR A 49 -16.55 3.95 3.13
N PHE A 50 -16.08 5.13 3.57
CA PHE A 50 -16.51 5.68 4.86
C PHE A 50 -17.93 6.26 4.82
N ASP A 51 -18.33 6.85 3.70
CA ASP A 51 -19.66 7.42 3.53
C ASP A 51 -20.75 6.33 3.62
N GLU A 52 -20.53 5.22 2.92
CA GLU A 52 -21.43 4.05 2.97
C GLU A 52 -21.50 3.46 4.39
N PHE A 53 -20.44 3.61 5.20
CA PHE A 53 -20.40 3.13 6.59
C PHE A 53 -21.30 3.97 7.50
N MET A 54 -21.31 5.29 7.32
CA MET A 54 -22.21 6.19 8.05
C MET A 54 -23.67 5.96 7.67
N ASN A 55 -23.93 5.49 6.44
CA ASN A 55 -25.25 5.20 5.91
C ASN A 55 -25.76 3.77 6.21
N ILE A 56 -24.98 2.91 6.90
CA ILE A 56 -25.44 1.55 7.25
C ILE A 56 -26.63 1.66 8.22
N PRO A 57 -27.82 1.17 7.85
CA PRO A 57 -29.00 1.25 8.70
C PRO A 57 -28.78 0.48 10.00
N GLY A 58 -29.26 1.04 11.12
CA GLY A 58 -29.18 0.41 12.43
C GLY A 58 -29.75 -1.00 12.43
N CYS A 59 -29.01 -1.97 12.99
CA CYS A 59 -29.46 -3.36 13.03
C CYS A 59 -30.41 -3.67 14.20
N THR A 60 -30.60 -2.75 15.12
CA THR A 60 -31.40 -2.92 16.34
C THR A 60 -32.35 -1.75 16.50
N THR A 61 -33.57 -2.03 16.95
CA THR A 61 -34.61 -1.02 17.19
C THR A 61 -34.82 -0.82 18.68
N GLY A 62 -34.88 0.42 19.16
CA GLY A 62 -35.15 0.77 20.55
C GLY A 62 -35.73 2.19 20.66
N VAL A 63 -35.60 2.78 21.84
CA VAL A 63 -36.00 4.17 22.12
C VAL A 63 -34.80 5.10 21.98
N HIS A 64 -35.04 6.37 21.68
CA HIS A 64 -33.94 7.32 21.58
C HIS A 64 -33.39 7.67 22.97
N SER A 65 -32.06 7.60 23.10
CA SER A 65 -31.33 8.05 24.30
C SER A 65 -30.52 9.32 24.03
N THR A 66 -30.41 10.16 25.07
CA THR A 66 -29.53 11.34 25.16
C THR A 66 -28.40 11.18 26.17
N THR A 67 -28.38 10.09 26.94
CA THR A 67 -27.38 9.91 28.00
C THR A 67 -26.09 9.33 27.44
N ASP A 68 -25.04 10.15 27.45
CA ASP A 68 -23.65 9.80 27.21
C ASP A 68 -23.16 8.83 28.28
N PHE A 69 -23.17 7.53 28.00
CA PHE A 69 -22.30 6.54 28.65
C PHE A 69 -22.11 5.35 27.71
N PRO A 70 -21.08 5.32 26.85
CA PRO A 70 -20.47 4.04 26.55
C PRO A 70 -19.88 3.50 27.87
N PRO A 71 -20.18 2.25 28.29
CA PRO A 71 -19.44 1.64 29.39
C PRO A 71 -17.94 1.72 29.07
N PRO A 72 -17.06 2.00 30.05
CA PRO A 72 -15.63 1.93 29.83
C PRO A 72 -15.34 0.55 29.25
N VAL A 73 -14.90 0.54 27.99
CA VAL A 73 -14.53 -0.68 27.29
C VAL A 73 -13.42 -1.29 28.11
N GLU A 74 -13.70 -2.43 28.75
CA GLU A 74 -12.66 -3.25 29.38
C GLU A 74 -11.62 -3.54 28.29
N GLU A 75 -10.49 -2.85 28.38
CA GLU A 75 -9.28 -3.21 27.65
C GLU A 75 -8.95 -4.63 28.08
N LYS A 76 -9.26 -5.61 27.21
CA LYS A 76 -8.60 -6.90 27.27
C LYS A 76 -7.10 -6.63 27.36
N PRO A 77 -6.36 -7.28 28.28
CA PRO A 77 -4.94 -7.04 28.44
C PRO A 77 -4.27 -7.13 27.07
N ARG A 78 -3.78 -5.99 26.59
CA ARG A 78 -2.90 -5.95 25.44
C ARG A 78 -1.67 -6.70 25.92
N GLU A 79 -1.39 -7.87 25.34
CA GLU A 79 -0.22 -8.66 25.71
C GLU A 79 1.01 -7.73 25.68
N ASP A 80 1.66 -7.56 26.83
CA ASP A 80 2.72 -6.57 27.02
C ASP A 80 3.77 -6.72 25.92
N ASP A 81 4.23 -5.60 25.38
CA ASP A 81 5.26 -5.50 24.34
C ASP A 81 6.48 -6.40 24.66
N LEU A 82 6.82 -6.53 25.94
CA LEU A 82 7.88 -7.41 26.47
C LEU A 82 7.66 -8.91 26.20
N THR A 83 6.41 -9.37 26.17
CA THR A 83 6.07 -10.77 25.89
C THR A 83 6.18 -11.08 24.40
N LEU A 84 5.86 -10.11 23.54
CA LEU A 84 6.00 -10.23 22.09
C LEU A 84 7.48 -10.16 21.69
N THR A 85 8.26 -9.27 22.30
CA THR A 85 9.71 -9.15 22.08
C THR A 85 10.44 -10.43 22.50
N LYS A 86 10.10 -11.02 23.66
CA LYS A 86 10.64 -12.33 24.08
C LYS A 86 10.31 -13.47 23.12
N LYS A 87 9.13 -13.43 22.48
CA LYS A 87 8.70 -14.47 21.52
C LYS A 87 9.39 -14.33 20.17
N ILE A 88 9.72 -13.10 19.77
CA ILE A 88 10.51 -12.79 18.56
C ILE A 88 12.00 -13.13 18.77
N GLU A 89 12.54 -12.96 19.98
CA GLU A 89 13.92 -13.35 20.31
C GLU A 89 14.07 -14.88 20.37
N ALA A 90 13.09 -15.62 20.91
CA ALA A 90 13.11 -17.08 20.94
C ALA A 90 13.03 -17.75 19.55
N LEU A 91 12.50 -17.04 18.54
CA LEU A 91 12.42 -17.51 17.16
C LEU A 91 13.65 -17.13 16.31
N ASN A 92 14.54 -16.27 16.83
CA ASN A 92 15.76 -15.82 16.14
C ASN A 92 17.04 -16.46 16.67
N THR A 93 16.97 -17.30 17.72
CA THR A 93 18.08 -18.19 18.09
C THR A 93 18.20 -19.31 17.06
N ASN A 94 19.24 -19.20 16.22
CA ASN A 94 19.76 -20.26 15.36
C ASN A 94 19.95 -21.55 16.16
N ASP A 95 18.99 -22.46 16.08
CA ASP A 95 19.24 -23.89 16.18
C ASP A 95 19.10 -24.45 14.76
N GLU A 96 20.26 -24.74 14.17
CA GLU A 96 20.39 -25.29 12.84
C GLU A 96 20.15 -26.81 12.93
N PRO A 97 19.03 -27.39 12.44
CA PRO A 97 19.00 -28.82 12.21
C PRO A 97 19.92 -29.11 11.03
N ALA A 98 21.08 -29.69 11.33
CA ALA A 98 22.06 -30.17 10.36
C ALA A 98 21.36 -30.93 9.22
N ARG A 99 21.31 -30.30 8.05
CA ARG A 99 20.76 -30.89 6.84
C ARG A 99 21.77 -31.89 6.29
N LEU A 100 21.43 -33.18 6.36
CA LEU A 100 22.23 -34.26 5.76
C LEU A 100 22.49 -33.98 4.26
N PRO A 101 23.66 -34.36 3.71
CA PRO A 101 24.00 -34.08 2.32
C PRO A 101 23.10 -34.85 1.37
N VAL A 102 22.30 -34.13 0.59
CA VAL A 102 21.60 -34.71 -0.57
C VAL A 102 22.61 -34.86 -1.69
N GLN A 103 22.76 -36.08 -2.21
CA GLN A 103 23.65 -36.39 -3.32
C GLN A 103 23.29 -35.56 -4.56
N PRO A 104 24.28 -34.99 -5.29
CA PRO A 104 24.00 -34.28 -6.53
C PRO A 104 23.51 -35.26 -7.59
N ALA A 105 22.37 -34.94 -8.20
CA ALA A 105 21.89 -35.62 -9.40
C ALA A 105 22.92 -35.46 -10.54
N PRO A 106 23.10 -36.47 -11.41
CA PRO A 106 24.06 -36.42 -12.50
C PRO A 106 23.74 -35.26 -13.46
N ALA A 107 24.80 -34.54 -13.82
CA ALA A 107 24.77 -33.36 -14.67
C ALA A 107 24.17 -33.67 -16.05
N ALA A 108 23.10 -32.95 -16.39
CA ALA A 108 22.65 -32.81 -17.77
C ALA A 108 23.69 -31.97 -18.56
N PRO A 109 23.87 -32.25 -19.87
CA PRO A 109 24.92 -31.62 -20.66
C PRO A 109 24.76 -30.10 -20.74
N THR A 110 25.88 -29.43 -20.49
CA THR A 110 26.13 -28.01 -20.57
C THR A 110 25.61 -27.45 -21.89
N SER A 111 24.47 -26.76 -21.85
CA SER A 111 24.11 -25.82 -22.91
C SER A 111 25.01 -24.59 -22.77
N PRO A 112 25.54 -24.05 -23.89
CA PRO A 112 26.55 -23.00 -23.86
C PRO A 112 26.01 -21.76 -23.14
N ALA A 113 26.87 -21.15 -22.32
CA ALA A 113 26.60 -19.92 -21.60
C ALA A 113 25.92 -18.89 -22.53
N PRO A 114 24.77 -18.29 -22.14
CA PRO A 114 24.31 -17.10 -22.83
C PRO A 114 25.38 -16.03 -22.65
N ALA A 115 25.86 -15.53 -23.78
CA ALA A 115 26.85 -14.47 -23.88
C ALA A 115 26.51 -13.30 -22.96
N SER A 116 27.56 -12.69 -22.39
CA SER A 116 27.52 -11.43 -21.66
C SER A 116 26.49 -10.48 -22.27
N GLU A 117 25.41 -10.24 -21.52
CA GLU A 117 24.44 -9.20 -21.85
C GLU A 117 25.18 -7.87 -21.75
N THR A 118 25.39 -7.22 -22.89
CA THR A 118 26.07 -5.93 -22.97
C THR A 118 25.29 -4.90 -22.15
N GLU A 119 25.86 -4.52 -21.01
CA GLU A 119 25.31 -3.54 -20.05
C GLU A 119 25.43 -2.08 -20.53
N ASP A 120 25.43 -1.83 -21.84
CA ASP A 120 25.65 -0.52 -22.43
C ASP A 120 24.70 -0.20 -23.58
N ASP A 121 24.24 1.06 -23.67
CA ASP A 121 23.57 1.55 -24.88
C ASP A 121 24.54 1.38 -26.06
N ASP A 122 24.03 0.71 -27.10
CA ASP A 122 24.70 0.54 -28.37
C ASP A 122 24.99 1.93 -28.99
N PRO A 123 26.26 2.31 -29.17
CA PRO A 123 26.65 3.64 -29.64
C PRO A 123 26.25 3.91 -31.11
N SER A 124 25.68 2.92 -31.80
CA SER A 124 25.21 3.02 -33.18
C SER A 124 23.75 3.48 -33.29
N LEU A 125 23.02 3.53 -32.18
CA LEU A 125 21.62 3.96 -32.14
C LEU A 125 21.53 5.41 -31.65
N GLU A 126 21.01 6.30 -32.51
CA GLU A 126 20.77 7.69 -32.16
C GLU A 126 19.75 7.77 -31.01
N ILE A 127 20.21 8.17 -29.83
CA ILE A 127 19.33 8.46 -28.69
C ILE A 127 18.49 9.68 -29.06
N ALA A 128 17.17 9.51 -29.12
CA ALA A 128 16.26 10.61 -29.41
C ALA A 128 16.46 11.74 -28.37
N HIS A 129 16.52 12.98 -28.85
CA HIS A 129 16.60 14.15 -27.99
C HIS A 129 15.40 14.18 -27.02
N GLY A 130 15.67 14.21 -25.71
CA GLY A 130 14.65 14.10 -24.67
C GLY A 130 14.33 12.66 -24.23
N ALA A 131 15.09 11.65 -24.67
CA ALA A 131 14.98 10.30 -24.13
C ALA A 131 15.19 10.33 -22.61
N THR A 132 14.28 9.69 -21.87
CA THR A 132 14.36 9.63 -20.41
C THR A 132 15.01 8.33 -19.99
N CYS A 133 15.88 8.39 -18.98
CA CYS A 133 16.54 7.22 -18.41
C CYS A 133 15.46 6.20 -17.99
N ARG A 134 15.55 4.98 -18.54
CA ARG A 134 14.61 3.88 -18.29
C ARG A 134 14.79 3.25 -16.90
N ARG A 135 15.85 3.61 -16.17
CA ARG A 135 16.08 3.16 -14.79
C ARG A 135 15.11 3.87 -13.85
N ARG A 136 14.45 3.11 -12.97
CA ARG A 136 13.42 3.60 -12.05
C ARG A 136 13.98 4.73 -11.17
N THR A 137 13.14 5.74 -10.90
CA THR A 137 13.46 6.95 -10.11
C THR A 137 14.62 7.81 -10.59
N CYS A 138 15.30 7.45 -11.69
CA CYS A 138 16.34 8.30 -12.24
C CYS A 138 15.75 9.52 -12.94
N GLY A 139 14.83 9.33 -13.90
CA GLY A 139 14.12 10.42 -14.58
C GLY A 139 14.99 11.38 -15.41
N GLN A 140 16.31 11.12 -15.52
CA GLN A 140 17.23 11.98 -16.27
C GLN A 140 16.90 12.00 -17.75
N LYS A 141 16.95 13.17 -18.37
CA LYS A 141 16.65 13.36 -19.79
C LYS A 141 17.93 13.60 -20.57
N TYR A 142 18.11 12.83 -21.63
CA TYR A 142 19.23 13.00 -22.54
C TYR A 142 19.10 14.29 -23.34
N SER A 143 20.13 15.14 -23.27
CA SER A 143 20.27 16.35 -24.07
C SER A 143 21.37 16.15 -25.11
N LYS A 144 21.10 16.51 -26.37
CA LYS A 144 22.03 16.29 -27.49
C LYS A 144 23.27 17.18 -27.29
N GLY A 145 24.42 16.55 -27.03
CA GLY A 145 25.70 17.23 -26.79
C GLY A 145 26.25 17.13 -25.37
N SER A 146 25.54 16.49 -24.43
CA SER A 146 26.08 16.18 -23.10
C SER A 146 26.98 14.95 -23.14
N SER A 147 28.14 15.03 -22.47
CA SER A 147 29.04 13.89 -22.25
C SER A 147 28.34 12.81 -21.42
N ARG A 148 28.18 11.60 -21.98
CA ARG A 148 27.51 10.46 -21.34
C ARG A 148 28.38 9.80 -20.26
N ASP A 149 29.70 9.92 -20.36
CA ASP A 149 30.66 9.12 -19.59
C ASP A 149 30.98 9.65 -18.19
N GLU A 150 30.48 10.83 -17.82
CA GLU A 150 30.69 11.42 -16.48
C GLU A 150 29.39 11.47 -15.64
N GLU A 151 28.26 10.99 -16.16
CA GLU A 151 26.96 11.11 -15.51
C GLU A 151 26.62 9.88 -14.63
N LYS A 152 26.56 10.10 -13.33
CA LYS A 152 26.16 9.08 -12.36
C LYS A 152 24.65 8.91 -12.31
N CYS A 153 24.17 7.77 -12.77
CA CYS A 153 22.77 7.37 -12.67
C CYS A 153 22.44 6.78 -11.31
N VAL A 154 21.67 7.51 -10.51
CA VAL A 154 21.09 7.03 -9.24
C VAL A 154 19.69 6.48 -9.48
N TYR A 155 19.45 5.21 -9.13
CA TYR A 155 18.20 4.51 -9.41
C TYR A 155 17.88 3.41 -8.38
N HIS A 156 16.64 2.93 -8.39
CA HIS A 156 16.25 1.73 -7.67
C HIS A 156 16.24 0.49 -8.60
N PRO A 157 17.10 -0.52 -8.36
CA PRO A 157 17.05 -1.77 -9.12
C PRO A 157 15.84 -2.64 -8.76
N GLY A 158 15.29 -2.47 -7.55
CA GLY A 158 14.13 -3.22 -7.06
C GLY A 158 12.81 -2.71 -7.62
N ALA A 159 11.81 -3.59 -7.66
CA ALA A 159 10.43 -3.19 -7.96
C ALA A 159 9.84 -2.35 -6.81
N PRO A 160 8.88 -1.45 -7.10
CA PRO A 160 8.12 -0.77 -6.06
C PRO A 160 7.27 -1.78 -5.27
N ILE A 161 7.18 -1.60 -3.96
CA ILE A 161 6.41 -2.42 -3.04
C ILE A 161 5.51 -1.53 -2.19
N PHE A 162 4.28 -1.99 -2.01
CA PHE A 162 3.27 -1.34 -1.20
C PHE A 162 2.81 -2.36 -0.14
N HIS A 163 3.16 -2.14 1.12
CA HIS A 163 2.78 -3.03 2.23
C HIS A 163 2.38 -2.18 3.44
N GLU A 164 1.24 -2.50 4.05
CA GLU A 164 0.72 -1.81 5.26
C GLU A 164 0.62 -0.29 5.11
N GLY A 165 0.22 0.20 3.93
CA GLY A 165 0.11 1.64 3.63
C GLY A 165 1.45 2.34 3.35
N SER A 166 2.57 1.69 3.67
CA SER A 166 3.92 2.16 3.34
C SER A 166 4.31 1.78 1.91
N LYS A 167 5.01 2.69 1.24
CA LYS A 167 5.42 2.60 -0.17
C LYS A 167 6.94 2.68 -0.23
N GLY A 168 7.59 1.78 -0.96
CA GLY A 168 9.05 1.76 -1.07
C GLY A 168 9.52 0.90 -2.23
N TYR A 169 10.78 0.48 -2.21
CA TYR A 169 11.37 -0.39 -3.24
C TYR A 169 12.01 -1.62 -2.61
N LEU A 170 11.90 -2.80 -3.24
CA LEU A 170 12.51 -4.04 -2.71
C LEU A 170 14.02 -3.94 -2.48
N CYS A 171 14.69 -3.04 -3.20
CA CYS A 171 16.14 -2.88 -3.14
C CYS A 171 16.64 -2.09 -1.91
N CYS A 172 15.77 -1.43 -1.16
CA CYS A 172 16.17 -0.65 0.02
C CYS A 172 15.05 -0.62 1.07
N LYS A 173 15.43 -0.50 2.34
CA LYS A 173 14.46 -0.44 3.45
C LYS A 173 13.72 0.90 3.57
N ARG A 174 14.03 1.89 2.73
CA ARG A 174 13.38 3.21 2.73
C ARG A 174 11.92 3.06 2.30
N ARG A 175 11.01 3.45 3.18
CA ARG A 175 9.57 3.40 2.99
C ARG A 175 8.95 4.71 3.47
N VAL A 176 7.93 5.16 2.76
CA VAL A 176 7.18 6.39 3.06
C VAL A 176 5.69 6.10 3.06
N LEU A 177 4.91 6.79 3.89
CA LEU A 177 3.46 6.58 3.95
C LEU A 177 2.73 7.36 2.84
N GLU A 178 3.22 8.55 2.51
CA GLU A 178 2.63 9.45 1.52
C GLU A 178 3.08 9.11 0.08
N PHE A 179 2.16 9.21 -0.87
CA PHE A 179 2.42 8.86 -2.27
C PHE A 179 3.34 9.86 -2.99
N ASP A 180 3.17 11.16 -2.75
CA ASP A 180 4.02 12.19 -3.35
C ASP A 180 5.47 12.07 -2.87
N GLN A 181 5.65 11.67 -1.61
CA GLN A 181 6.97 11.41 -1.06
C GLN A 181 7.61 10.17 -1.68
N PHE A 182 6.81 9.16 -2.08
CA PHE A 182 7.30 7.96 -2.76
C PHE A 182 7.87 8.29 -4.15
N MET A 183 7.21 9.17 -4.91
CA MET A 183 7.74 9.65 -6.19
C MET A 183 9.06 10.44 -6.05
N LYS A 184 9.29 11.06 -4.89
CA LYS A 184 10.50 11.82 -4.56
C LYS A 184 11.62 10.95 -3.96
N ILE A 185 11.42 9.63 -3.79
CA ILE A 185 12.47 8.78 -3.24
C ILE A 185 13.63 8.69 -4.22
N GLU A 186 14.78 9.21 -3.80
CA GLU A 186 16.04 9.07 -4.51
C GLU A 186 16.50 7.61 -4.56
N GLY A 187 17.02 7.22 -5.73
CA GLY A 187 17.55 5.89 -5.97
C GLY A 187 18.59 5.46 -4.93
N CYS A 188 18.61 4.16 -4.62
CA CYS A 188 19.54 3.60 -3.63
C CYS A 188 20.85 3.07 -4.24
N LYS A 189 20.95 3.00 -5.57
CA LYS A 189 22.12 2.46 -6.27
C LYS A 189 22.57 3.42 -7.36
N THR A 190 23.88 3.58 -7.49
CA THR A 190 24.51 4.46 -8.48
C THR A 190 25.23 3.61 -9.54
N LYS A 191 25.12 4.00 -10.81
CA LYS A 191 25.90 3.46 -11.93
C LYS A 191 26.48 4.61 -12.76
N ASP A 192 27.60 4.37 -13.44
CA ASP A 192 28.33 5.40 -14.18
C ASP A 192 27.69 5.83 -15.51
N ARG A 193 26.58 5.19 -15.94
CA ARG A 193 25.81 5.60 -17.13
C ARG A 193 24.30 5.42 -16.99
N HIS A 194 23.55 6.38 -17.52
CA HIS A 194 22.12 6.29 -17.75
C HIS A 194 21.79 5.28 -18.87
N LEU A 195 20.59 4.68 -18.81
CA LEU A 195 20.11 3.71 -19.79
C LEU A 195 18.95 4.35 -20.57
N PHE A 196 19.15 4.70 -21.85
CA PHE A 196 18.15 5.44 -22.62
C PHE A 196 17.43 4.55 -23.65
N ILE A 197 18.17 3.68 -24.34
CA ILE A 197 17.62 2.80 -25.37
C ILE A 197 17.10 1.50 -24.73
N GLY A 198 17.92 0.83 -23.93
CA GLY A 198 17.63 -0.49 -23.37
C GLY A 198 17.47 -1.58 -24.44
N SER A 199 17.81 -2.83 -24.12
CA SER A 199 17.66 -3.96 -25.06
C SER A 199 16.22 -4.03 -25.59
N GLY A 200 16.04 -3.88 -26.90
CA GLY A 200 14.76 -3.72 -27.56
C GLY A 200 13.75 -4.81 -27.20
N LYS A 201 12.75 -4.47 -26.39
CA LYS A 201 11.51 -5.23 -26.27
C LYS A 201 10.39 -4.42 -26.92
N LYS A 202 9.77 -5.04 -27.93
CA LYS A 202 8.58 -4.63 -28.68
C LYS A 202 7.62 -3.80 -27.84
N GLN A 203 7.08 -2.75 -28.45
CA GLN A 203 5.87 -2.06 -28.03
C GLN A 203 4.80 -3.10 -27.64
N ASP A 204 4.41 -3.12 -26.37
CA ASP A 204 3.14 -3.70 -25.95
C ASP A 204 2.19 -2.55 -25.65
N LYS A 205 1.07 -2.54 -26.38
CA LYS A 205 -0.04 -1.61 -26.22
C LYS A 205 -0.85 -2.00 -24.99
N GLY A 206 -1.22 -1.00 -24.18
CA GLY A 206 -2.24 -1.09 -23.13
C GLY A 206 -1.63 -1.32 -21.76
N SER A 207 -1.86 -0.50 -20.73
CA SER A 207 -3.14 0.06 -20.34
C SER A 207 -2.94 1.48 -19.79
N ALA A 208 -3.49 2.45 -20.49
CA ALA A 208 -3.74 3.78 -19.95
C ALA A 208 -4.96 3.68 -19.03
N GLY A 209 -4.72 3.51 -17.74
CA GLY A 209 -5.74 3.73 -16.71
C GLY A 209 -5.96 5.22 -16.54
N VAL A 210 -6.78 5.81 -17.41
CA VAL A 210 -7.34 7.15 -17.27
C VAL A 210 -8.84 7.08 -17.49
N GLU A 211 -9.58 6.62 -16.48
CA GLU A 211 -11.01 6.93 -16.41
C GLU A 211 -11.17 8.34 -15.84
N VAL A 212 -11.20 9.28 -16.78
CA VAL A 212 -11.57 10.67 -16.58
C VAL A 212 -13.06 10.73 -16.29
N LEU A 213 -13.35 11.32 -15.13
CA LEU A 213 -14.61 11.91 -14.72
C LEU A 213 -15.27 12.71 -15.86
N THR A 214 -16.45 12.30 -16.32
CA THR A 214 -17.33 13.14 -17.15
C THR A 214 -18.65 13.42 -16.44
N THR A 215 -18.73 14.63 -15.90
CA THR A 215 -19.98 15.38 -15.71
C THR A 215 -20.65 15.63 -17.05
N VAL A 216 -21.94 15.28 -17.19
CA VAL A 216 -22.93 16.01 -18.01
C VAL A 216 -24.32 15.87 -17.37
N ARG A 217 -24.84 17.03 -16.95
CA ARG A 217 -26.24 17.49 -16.76
C ARG A 217 -27.35 16.48 -16.43
#